data_AF-A0A945E867-F1
#
_entry.id   AF-A0A945E867-F1
#
_cell.length_a   1.000
_cell.length_b   1.000
_cell.length_c   1.000
_cell.angle_alpha   90.00
_cell.angle_beta   90.00
_cell.angle_gamma   90.00
#
_symmetry.space_group_name_H-M   'P 1'
#
loop_
_entity.id
_entity.type
_entity.pdbx_description
1 polymer ?
#
loop_
_entity_poly.entity_id
_entity_poly.type
_entity_poly.pdbx_seq_one_letter_code
_entity_poly.pdbx_strand_id
1 'polypeptide(L)'
;MNKKCSQCKEIKDVKNFWWRKDHKNYRANCKECCSKHRKKYYKKHKKRLLRWHKKYRLDNREEIIKKSKESYYKNNGAKQRRIWRSKNLLRDRKNNRQWQLNNPEKIKASNKKNWQKIINNPILHEKHKLLSRLKMSTPKAKLRQRKAFKRHFLANKDYYLKKNRKHYLNNKLYYNLKSLHRRKEILRSIPKWANLEKIREIYKNRKKGYHVDHIIPLQNKNVCGLHVENNLQYLKAKDNLSKGNNFIN
;
A
#
# COMPACT_ATOMS: atom_id res chain seq x y z
N MET A 1 47.82 -50.63 1.58
CA MET A 1 49.16 -50.13 1.99
C MET A 1 49.04 -49.51 3.37
N ASN A 2 49.85 -49.97 4.32
CA ASN A 2 49.77 -49.54 5.71
C ASN A 2 51.02 -48.74 6.10
N LYS A 3 50.85 -47.76 6.99
CA LYS A 3 51.92 -46.87 7.45
C LYS A 3 51.85 -46.71 8.97
N LYS A 4 52.99 -46.81 9.65
CA LYS A 4 53.10 -46.54 11.08
C LYS A 4 53.07 -45.04 11.35
N CYS A 5 52.16 -44.59 12.22
CA CYS A 5 52.08 -43.20 12.65
C CYS A 5 53.27 -42.86 13.55
N SER A 6 54.03 -41.82 13.23
CA SER A 6 55.18 -41.40 14.05
C SER A 6 54.79 -40.92 15.45
N GLN A 7 53.54 -40.52 15.67
CA GLN A 7 53.07 -39.91 16.93
C GLN A 7 52.29 -40.86 17.85
N CYS A 8 51.31 -41.61 17.35
CA CYS A 8 50.61 -42.64 18.16
C CYS A 8 51.20 -44.05 18.00
N LYS A 9 52.19 -44.23 17.12
CA LYS A 9 52.88 -45.51 16.84
C LYS A 9 52.01 -46.65 16.30
N GLU A 10 50.71 -46.45 16.15
CA GLU A 10 49.78 -47.38 15.51
C GLU A 10 50.01 -47.49 14.00
N ILE A 11 49.78 -48.69 13.45
CA ILE A 11 49.78 -48.96 12.00
C ILE A 11 48.38 -48.67 11.46
N LYS A 12 48.27 -47.75 10.49
CA LYS A 12 46.99 -47.35 9.88
C LYS A 12 47.08 -47.39 8.35
N ASP A 13 45.94 -47.53 7.69
CA ASP A 13 45.85 -47.38 6.23
C ASP A 13 46.35 -45.98 5.79
N VAL A 14 47.04 -45.90 4.66
CA VAL A 14 47.60 -44.64 4.12
C VAL A 14 46.55 -43.54 3.91
N LYS A 15 45.28 -43.88 3.65
CA LYS A 15 44.16 -42.92 3.55
C LYS A 15 43.94 -42.14 4.86
N ASN A 16 44.41 -42.66 5.99
CA ASN A 16 44.38 -42.00 7.30
C ASN A 16 45.52 -41.00 7.51
N PHE A 17 46.30 -40.70 6.47
CA PHE A 17 47.37 -39.71 6.48
C PHE A 17 47.06 -38.61 5.45
N TRP A 18 47.52 -37.39 5.69
CA TRP A 18 47.36 -36.29 4.73
C TRP A 18 48.42 -36.39 3.64
N TRP A 19 48.00 -36.43 2.37
CA TRP A 19 48.90 -36.29 1.24
C TRP A 19 49.47 -34.87 1.18
N ARG A 20 50.79 -34.76 1.07
CA ARG A 20 51.52 -33.50 0.90
C ARG A 20 51.94 -33.37 -0.55
N LYS A 21 51.38 -32.37 -1.24
CA LYS A 21 51.64 -32.12 -2.66
C LYS A 21 53.07 -31.67 -2.93
N ASP A 22 53.65 -30.93 -1.99
CA ASP A 22 55.01 -30.40 -2.03
C ASP A 22 56.09 -31.49 -1.95
N HIS A 23 55.93 -32.48 -1.07
CA HIS A 23 56.85 -33.61 -0.98
C HIS A 23 56.38 -34.85 -1.74
N LYS A 24 55.25 -34.75 -2.45
CA LYS A 24 54.58 -35.87 -3.14
C LYS A 24 54.52 -37.15 -2.29
N ASN A 25 54.19 -37.02 -1.00
CA ASN A 25 54.17 -38.15 -0.06
C ASN A 25 53.15 -37.95 1.07
N TYR A 26 52.77 -39.03 1.76
CA TYR A 26 51.92 -39.00 2.95
C TYR A 26 52.69 -38.50 4.18
N ARG A 27 52.05 -37.66 4.99
CA ARG A 27 52.61 -37.22 6.29
C ARG A 27 52.96 -38.41 7.19
N ALA A 28 53.94 -38.21 8.07
CA ALA A 28 54.36 -39.22 9.05
C ALA A 28 53.33 -39.47 10.15
N ASN A 29 52.50 -38.47 10.48
CA ASN A 29 51.52 -38.53 11.56
C ASN A 29 50.11 -38.67 10.95
N CYS A 30 49.24 -39.47 11.57
CA CYS A 30 47.88 -39.69 11.09
C CYS A 30 47.00 -38.42 11.21
N LYS A 31 45.88 -38.42 10.48
CA LYS A 31 44.89 -37.33 10.44
C LYS A 31 44.39 -36.96 11.82
N GLU A 32 44.16 -37.94 12.68
CA GLU A 32 43.69 -37.76 14.07
C GLU A 32 44.73 -37.06 14.94
N CYS A 33 45.98 -37.55 14.96
CA CYS A 33 47.08 -36.92 15.70
C CYS A 33 47.30 -35.48 15.22
N CYS A 34 47.27 -35.24 13.90
CA CYS A 34 47.34 -33.89 13.34
C CYS A 34 46.17 -33.01 13.79
N SER A 35 44.95 -33.56 13.86
CA SER A 35 43.76 -32.84 14.31
C SER A 35 43.86 -32.47 15.80
N LYS A 36 44.24 -33.42 16.67
CA LYS A 36 44.45 -33.21 18.11
C LYS A 36 45.51 -32.13 18.35
N HIS A 37 46.64 -32.21 17.65
CA HIS A 37 47.71 -31.22 17.75
C HIS A 37 47.23 -29.82 17.29
N ARG A 38 46.56 -29.72 16.14
CA ARG A 38 46.01 -28.44 15.65
C ARG A 38 44.98 -27.83 16.60
N LYS A 39 44.11 -28.63 17.22
CA LYS A 39 43.16 -28.17 18.24
C LYS A 39 43.88 -27.61 19.46
N LYS A 40 44.91 -28.30 19.97
CA LYS A 40 45.74 -27.83 21.09
C LYS A 40 46.44 -26.51 20.75
N TYR A 41 47.03 -26.42 19.55
CA TYR A 41 47.67 -25.19 19.05
C TYR A 41 46.68 -24.03 18.93
N TYR A 42 45.52 -24.26 18.30
CA TYR A 42 44.49 -23.25 18.15
C TYR A 42 44.00 -22.76 19.52
N LYS A 43 43.78 -23.64 20.50
CA LYS A 43 43.38 -23.27 21.86
C LYS A 43 44.44 -22.39 22.53
N LYS A 44 45.72 -22.79 22.45
CA LYS A 44 46.85 -22.03 23.02
C LYS A 44 47.04 -20.65 22.35
N HIS A 45 46.77 -20.54 21.05
CA HIS A 45 47.05 -19.34 20.25
C HIS A 45 45.81 -18.61 19.72
N LYS A 46 44.62 -18.88 20.27
CA LYS A 46 43.33 -18.41 19.74
C LYS A 46 43.29 -16.90 19.51
N LYS A 47 43.68 -16.11 20.53
CA LYS A 47 43.69 -14.64 20.44
C LYS A 47 44.58 -14.14 19.30
N ARG A 48 45.80 -14.68 19.18
CA ARG A 48 46.77 -14.32 18.13
C ARG A 48 46.24 -14.67 16.74
N LEU A 49 45.71 -15.89 16.56
CA LEU A 49 45.16 -16.34 15.28
C LEU A 49 43.95 -15.52 14.85
N LEU A 50 43.06 -15.16 15.78
CA LEU A 50 41.91 -14.30 15.48
C LEU A 50 42.34 -12.90 15.04
N ARG A 51 43.34 -12.31 15.72
CA ARG A 51 43.95 -11.03 15.31
C ARG A 51 44.56 -11.12 13.91
N TRP A 52 45.32 -12.18 13.65
CA TRP A 52 45.92 -12.43 12.33
C TRP A 52 44.87 -12.59 11.24
N HIS A 53 43.82 -13.42 11.44
CA HIS A 53 42.71 -13.56 10.50
C HIS A 53 41.93 -12.27 10.27
N LYS A 54 41.77 -11.44 11.31
CA LYS A 54 41.13 -10.12 11.16
C LYS A 54 41.99 -9.21 10.30
N LYS A 55 43.30 -9.12 10.58
CA LYS A 55 44.26 -8.33 9.81
C LYS A 55 44.32 -8.80 8.36
N TYR A 56 44.50 -10.09 8.11
CA TYR A 56 44.51 -10.67 6.77
C TYR A 56 43.23 -10.33 5.97
N ARG A 57 42.04 -10.45 6.59
CA ARG A 57 40.77 -10.09 5.92
C ARG A 57 40.64 -8.60 5.60
N LEU A 58 41.27 -7.72 6.38
CA LEU A 58 41.28 -6.28 6.13
C LEU A 58 42.30 -5.95 5.03
N ASP A 59 43.53 -6.42 5.20
CA ASP A 59 44.64 -6.19 4.27
C ASP A 59 44.34 -6.75 2.86
N ASN A 60 43.58 -7.86 2.78
CA ASN A 60 43.23 -8.52 1.51
C ASN A 60 41.74 -8.37 1.17
N ARG A 61 41.05 -7.38 1.76
CA ARG A 61 39.59 -7.25 1.67
C ARG A 61 39.11 -7.19 0.23
N GLU A 62 39.74 -6.36 -0.59
CA GLU A 62 39.33 -6.14 -1.98
C GLU A 62 39.51 -7.40 -2.83
N GLU A 63 40.64 -8.08 -2.69
CA GLU A 63 40.92 -9.31 -3.42
C GLU A 63 39.98 -10.45 -3.01
N ILE A 64 39.69 -10.59 -1.71
CA ILE A 64 38.73 -11.58 -1.21
C ILE A 64 37.33 -11.30 -1.77
N ILE A 65 36.90 -10.03 -1.77
CA ILE A 65 35.61 -9.63 -2.35
C ILE A 65 35.58 -9.94 -3.85
N LYS A 66 36.66 -9.62 -4.57
CA LYS A 66 36.78 -9.89 -6.01
C LYS A 66 36.67 -11.38 -6.31
N LYS A 67 37.49 -12.23 -5.66
CA LYS A 67 37.44 -13.69 -5.80
C LYS A 67 36.08 -14.27 -5.43
N SER A 68 35.45 -13.77 -4.36
CA SER A 68 34.10 -14.20 -3.98
C SER A 68 33.05 -13.81 -5.02
N LYS A 69 33.17 -12.62 -5.62
CA LYS A 69 32.27 -12.14 -6.68
C LYS A 69 32.43 -13.00 -7.94
N GLU A 70 33.65 -13.25 -8.38
CA GLU A 70 33.97 -14.14 -9.52
C GLU A 70 33.39 -15.53 -9.30
N SER A 71 33.61 -16.13 -8.13
CA SER A 71 33.04 -17.43 -7.77
C SER A 71 31.51 -17.42 -7.78
N TYR A 72 30.87 -16.36 -7.27
CA TYR A 72 29.41 -16.24 -7.28
C TYR A 72 28.84 -16.25 -8.70
N TYR A 73 29.46 -15.55 -9.65
CA TYR A 73 28.99 -15.55 -11.04
C TYR A 73 29.33 -16.86 -11.75
N LYS A 74 30.55 -17.39 -11.58
CA LYS A 74 30.97 -18.68 -12.15
C LYS A 74 30.05 -19.83 -11.75
N ASN A 75 29.56 -19.80 -10.51
CA ASN A 75 28.67 -20.83 -9.97
C ASN A 75 27.17 -20.53 -10.15
N ASN A 76 26.79 -19.62 -11.06
CA ASN A 76 25.39 -19.23 -11.29
C ASN A 76 24.64 -18.79 -10.01
N GLY A 77 25.34 -18.11 -9.11
CA GLY A 77 24.82 -17.71 -7.79
C GLY A 77 23.52 -16.91 -7.87
N ALA A 78 23.31 -16.12 -8.93
CA ALA A 78 22.04 -15.42 -9.15
C ALA A 78 20.85 -16.37 -9.37
N LYS A 79 21.03 -17.45 -10.14
CA LYS A 79 20.01 -18.48 -10.36
C LYS A 79 19.74 -19.24 -9.07
N GLN A 80 20.79 -19.67 -8.36
CA GLN A 80 20.68 -20.35 -7.08
C GLN A 80 19.95 -19.49 -6.05
N ARG A 81 20.27 -18.20 -5.95
CA ARG A 81 19.61 -17.25 -5.05
C ARG A 81 18.13 -17.09 -5.38
N ARG A 82 17.77 -17.03 -6.67
CA ARG A 82 16.37 -16.93 -7.11
C ARG A 82 15.58 -18.18 -6.70
N ILE A 83 16.14 -19.37 -6.93
CA ILE A 83 15.53 -20.66 -6.54
C ILE A 83 15.38 -20.74 -5.02
N TRP A 84 16.41 -20.33 -4.27
CA TRP A 84 16.33 -20.31 -2.82
C TRP A 84 15.22 -19.36 -2.32
N ARG A 85 15.12 -18.16 -2.91
CA ARG A 85 14.06 -17.18 -2.57
C ARG A 85 12.67 -17.67 -2.92
N SER A 86 12.48 -18.36 -4.04
CA SER A 86 11.15 -18.89 -4.39
C SER A 86 10.70 -19.94 -3.37
N LYS A 87 11.62 -20.80 -2.92
CA LYS A 87 11.37 -21.78 -1.84
C LYS A 87 11.17 -21.14 -0.45
N ASN A 88 11.67 -19.93 -0.23
CA ASN A 88 11.65 -19.24 1.07
C ASN A 88 10.82 -17.95 1.08
N LEU A 89 9.87 -17.80 0.16
CA LEU A 89 9.16 -16.55 -0.09
C LEU A 89 8.49 -15.96 1.17
N LEU A 90 7.81 -16.80 1.95
CA LEU A 90 7.10 -16.36 3.15
C LEU A 90 8.06 -15.84 4.23
N ARG A 91 9.18 -16.56 4.43
CA ARG A 91 10.24 -16.15 5.35
C ARG A 91 10.84 -14.81 4.92
N ASP A 92 11.16 -14.67 3.64
CA ASP A 92 11.74 -13.43 3.10
C ASP A 92 10.76 -12.25 3.23
N ARG A 93 9.47 -12.47 2.96
CA ARG A 93 8.43 -11.45 3.17
C ARG A 93 8.31 -11.04 4.63
N LYS A 94 8.33 -12.01 5.56
CA LYS A 94 8.28 -11.75 7.01
C LYS A 94 9.50 -10.95 7.46
N ASN A 95 10.70 -11.38 7.08
CA ASN A 95 11.95 -10.69 7.41
C ASN A 95 11.99 -9.28 6.81
N ASN A 96 11.58 -9.11 5.56
CA ASN A 96 11.53 -7.81 4.90
C ASN A 96 10.51 -6.88 5.59
N ARG A 97 9.33 -7.40 5.98
CA ARG A 97 8.35 -6.64 6.76
C ARG A 97 8.92 -6.20 8.09
N GLN A 98 9.58 -7.09 8.82
CA GLN A 98 10.22 -6.74 10.10
C GLN A 98 11.31 -5.69 9.90
N TRP A 99 12.13 -5.83 8.87
CA TRP A 99 13.16 -4.86 8.55
C TRP A 99 12.57 -3.48 8.22
N GLN A 100 11.48 -3.43 7.45
CA GLN A 100 10.77 -2.17 7.15
C GLN A 100 10.21 -1.51 8.41
N LEU A 101 9.61 -2.30 9.32
CA LEU A 101 9.10 -1.81 10.61
C LEU A 101 10.22 -1.25 11.49
N ASN A 102 11.39 -1.89 11.48
CA ASN A 102 12.56 -1.45 12.24
C ASN A 102 13.32 -0.28 11.58
N ASN A 103 13.03 0.05 10.31
CA ASN A 103 13.75 1.08 9.56
C ASN A 103 12.80 2.07 8.84
N PRO A 104 11.81 2.65 9.54
CA PRO A 104 10.76 3.44 8.91
C PRO A 104 11.30 4.70 8.21
N GLU A 105 12.33 5.33 8.78
CA GLU A 105 12.95 6.53 8.21
C GLU A 105 13.66 6.23 6.89
N LYS A 106 14.39 5.12 6.80
CA LYS A 106 15.04 4.69 5.55
C LYS A 106 14.01 4.43 4.45
N ILE A 107 12.87 3.83 4.81
CA ILE A 107 11.76 3.61 3.87
C ILE A 107 11.16 4.93 3.41
N LYS A 108 10.89 5.86 4.33
CA LYS A 108 10.39 7.19 3.99
C LYS A 108 11.35 7.93 3.05
N ALA A 109 12.64 7.94 3.36
CA ALA A 109 13.66 8.58 2.54
C ALA A 109 13.74 7.96 1.13
N SER A 110 13.73 6.62 1.04
CA SER A 110 13.74 5.91 -0.25
C SER A 110 12.48 6.19 -1.08
N ASN A 111 11.30 6.15 -0.45
CA ASN A 111 10.03 6.45 -1.12
C ASN A 111 10.00 7.91 -1.60
N LYS A 112 10.48 8.87 -0.81
CA LYS A 112 10.61 10.28 -1.21
C LYS A 112 11.50 10.42 -2.43
N LYS A 113 12.68 9.78 -2.43
CA LYS A 113 13.60 9.80 -3.58
C LYS A 113 12.97 9.18 -4.83
N ASN A 114 12.26 8.07 -4.69
CA ASN A 114 11.57 7.44 -5.82
C ASN A 114 10.42 8.30 -6.34
N TRP A 115 9.67 8.93 -5.46
CA TRP A 115 8.60 9.85 -5.85
C TRP A 115 9.15 11.09 -6.57
N GLN A 116 10.28 11.64 -6.12
CA GLN A 116 10.95 12.73 -6.83
C GLN A 116 11.34 12.34 -8.25
N LYS A 117 11.84 11.12 -8.45
CA LYS A 117 12.14 10.60 -9.80
C LYS A 117 10.90 10.50 -10.68
N ILE A 118 9.75 10.13 -10.11
CA ILE A 118 8.49 10.05 -10.85
C ILE A 118 8.01 11.45 -11.22
N ILE A 119 8.00 12.40 -10.28
CA ILE A 119 7.56 13.77 -10.54
C ILE A 119 8.43 14.46 -11.59
N ASN A 120 9.75 14.29 -11.50
CA ASN A 120 10.70 14.94 -12.41
C ASN A 120 10.63 14.38 -13.84
N ASN A 121 9.94 13.25 -14.05
CA ASN A 121 9.75 12.64 -15.37
C ASN A 121 8.26 12.74 -15.78
N PRO A 122 7.89 13.62 -16.73
CA PRO A 122 6.49 13.85 -17.10
C PRO A 122 5.74 12.58 -17.53
N ILE A 123 6.39 11.70 -18.29
CA ILE A 123 5.80 10.45 -18.78
C ILE A 123 5.47 9.52 -17.60
N LEU A 124 6.41 9.35 -16.67
CA LEU A 124 6.20 8.53 -15.48
C LEU A 124 5.15 9.14 -14.55
N HIS A 125 5.15 10.47 -14.41
CA HIS A 125 4.18 11.17 -13.58
C HIS A 125 2.75 11.00 -14.12
N GLU A 126 2.54 11.17 -15.43
CA GLU A 126 1.21 11.00 -16.02
C GLU A 126 0.76 9.54 -15.97
N LYS A 127 1.66 8.59 -16.25
CA LYS A 127 1.39 7.16 -16.05
C LYS A 127 0.97 6.85 -14.62
N HIS A 128 1.64 7.43 -13.62
CA HIS A 128 1.29 7.26 -12.22
C HIS A 128 -0.10 7.84 -11.90
N LYS A 129 -0.44 9.03 -12.42
CA LYS A 129 -1.77 9.64 -12.26
C LYS A 129 -2.86 8.77 -12.88
N LEU A 130 -2.66 8.28 -14.11
CA LEU A 130 -3.61 7.42 -14.79
C LEU A 130 -3.89 6.14 -13.99
N LEU A 131 -2.84 5.45 -13.54
CA LEU A 131 -2.97 4.23 -12.72
C LEU A 131 -3.70 4.52 -11.40
N SER A 132 -3.43 5.66 -10.77
CA SER A 132 -4.15 6.08 -9.56
C SER A 132 -5.64 6.31 -9.83
N ARG A 133 -5.98 7.02 -10.92
CA ARG A 133 -7.37 7.24 -11.35
C ARG A 133 -8.10 5.91 -11.61
N LEU A 134 -7.48 4.99 -12.37
CA LEU A 134 -8.03 3.66 -12.64
C LEU A 134 -8.22 2.83 -11.36
N LYS A 135 -7.26 2.86 -10.45
CA LYS A 135 -7.38 2.17 -9.16
C LYS A 135 -8.55 2.72 -8.32
N MET A 136 -8.78 4.03 -8.37
CA MET A 136 -9.85 4.71 -7.63
C MET A 136 -11.22 4.64 -8.32
N SER A 137 -11.28 4.39 -9.63
CA SER A 137 -12.55 4.31 -10.36
C SER A 137 -13.34 3.03 -10.06
N THR A 138 -12.67 1.98 -9.56
CA THR A 138 -13.30 0.69 -9.27
C THR A 138 -14.44 0.80 -8.23
N PRO A 139 -15.55 0.05 -8.39
CA PRO A 139 -16.66 0.07 -7.43
C PRO A 139 -16.20 -0.22 -5.99
N LYS A 140 -15.28 -1.16 -5.81
CA LYS A 140 -14.69 -1.51 -4.50
C LYS A 140 -13.93 -0.34 -3.88
N ALA A 141 -13.14 0.39 -4.66
CA ALA A 141 -12.42 1.57 -4.17
C ALA A 141 -13.38 2.73 -3.83
N LYS A 142 -14.39 2.98 -4.67
CA LYS A 142 -15.43 3.99 -4.42
C LYS A 142 -16.22 3.66 -3.14
N LEU A 143 -16.61 2.41 -2.93
CA LEU A 143 -17.29 1.97 -1.70
C LEU A 143 -16.40 2.18 -0.47
N ARG A 144 -15.11 1.82 -0.56
CA ARG A 144 -14.14 2.05 0.53
C ARG A 144 -14.01 3.54 0.86
N GLN A 145 -13.90 4.41 -0.13
CA GLN A 145 -13.86 5.86 0.08
C GLN A 145 -15.14 6.37 0.75
N ARG A 146 -16.33 5.95 0.28
CA ARG A 146 -17.61 6.33 0.90
C ARG A 146 -17.68 5.91 2.36
N LYS A 147 -17.24 4.69 2.69
CA LYS A 147 -17.17 4.20 4.08
C LYS A 147 -16.19 5.01 4.92
N ALA A 148 -14.99 5.29 4.40
CA ALA A 148 -13.98 6.10 5.09
C ALA A 148 -14.47 7.52 5.34
N PHE A 149 -15.06 8.17 4.32
CA PHE A 149 -15.66 9.49 4.43
C PHE A 149 -16.79 9.51 5.45
N LYS A 150 -17.69 8.51 5.44
CA LYS A 150 -18.78 8.41 6.44
C LYS A 150 -18.23 8.34 7.86
N ARG A 151 -17.20 7.53 8.11
CA ARG A 151 -16.54 7.44 9.42
C ARG A 151 -15.94 8.79 9.83
N HIS A 152 -15.20 9.43 8.92
CA HIS A 152 -14.61 10.74 9.18
C HIS A 152 -15.67 11.81 9.47
N PHE A 153 -16.74 11.85 8.68
CA PHE A 153 -17.86 12.77 8.86
C PHE A 153 -18.53 12.58 10.22
N LEU A 154 -18.82 11.34 10.61
CA LEU A 154 -19.45 11.04 11.90
C LEU A 154 -18.54 11.43 13.08
N ALA A 155 -17.24 11.13 13.00
CA ALA A 155 -16.27 11.50 14.02
C ALA A 155 -16.04 13.02 14.13
N ASN A 156 -16.25 13.77 13.03
CA ASN A 156 -15.97 15.21 12.95
C ASN A 156 -17.24 16.02 12.66
N LYS A 157 -18.41 15.56 13.13
CA LYS A 157 -19.71 16.12 12.79
C LYS A 157 -19.77 17.64 13.06
N ASP A 158 -19.29 18.06 14.22
CA ASP A 158 -19.32 19.47 14.64
C ASP A 158 -18.45 20.37 13.77
N TYR A 159 -17.29 19.87 13.30
CA TYR A 159 -16.46 20.58 12.34
C TYR A 159 -17.24 20.87 11.05
N TYR A 160 -17.93 19.85 10.50
CA TYR A 160 -18.73 20.03 9.29
C TYR A 160 -19.92 20.96 9.52
N LEU A 161 -20.59 20.90 10.68
CA LEU A 161 -21.69 21.81 11.02
C LEU A 161 -21.20 23.27 11.07
N LYS A 162 -20.09 23.54 11.78
CA LYS A 162 -19.48 24.89 11.84
C LYS A 162 -19.06 25.37 10.45
N LYS A 163 -18.40 24.52 9.68
CA LYS A 163 -17.98 24.82 8.31
C LYS A 163 -19.16 25.15 7.40
N ASN A 164 -20.22 24.34 7.44
CA ASN A 164 -21.42 24.54 6.63
C ASN A 164 -22.17 25.81 7.03
N ARG A 165 -22.24 26.12 8.34
CA ARG A 165 -22.82 27.37 8.84
C ARG A 165 -22.05 28.58 8.32
N LYS A 166 -20.71 28.56 8.42
CA LYS A 166 -19.86 29.64 7.88
C LYS A 166 -20.04 29.81 6.37
N HIS A 167 -20.10 28.70 5.62
CA HIS A 167 -20.35 28.74 4.19
C HIS A 167 -21.71 29.39 3.88
N TYR A 168 -22.78 28.98 4.57
CA TYR A 168 -24.10 29.58 4.38
C TYR A 168 -24.12 31.08 4.67
N LEU A 169 -23.53 31.51 5.80
CA LEU A 169 -23.48 32.92 6.18
C LEU A 169 -22.72 33.76 5.15
N ASN A 170 -21.58 33.27 4.68
CA ASN A 170 -20.78 33.95 3.66
C ASN A 170 -21.44 33.98 2.27
N ASN A 171 -22.38 33.06 2.01
CA ASN A 171 -23.05 32.91 0.71
C ASN A 171 -24.56 33.12 0.83
N LYS A 172 -25.02 33.89 1.82
CA LYS A 172 -26.44 34.06 2.13
C LYS A 172 -27.23 34.57 0.92
N LEU A 173 -26.65 35.54 0.19
CA LEU A 173 -27.24 36.08 -1.04
C LEU A 173 -27.46 35.01 -2.11
N TYR A 174 -26.49 34.12 -2.34
CA TYR A 174 -26.63 33.02 -3.30
C TYR A 174 -27.83 32.12 -2.98
N TYR A 175 -28.03 31.74 -1.71
CA TYR A 175 -29.17 30.91 -1.31
C TYR A 175 -30.50 31.65 -1.43
N ASN A 176 -30.53 32.95 -1.10
CA ASN A 176 -31.71 33.79 -1.28
C ASN A 176 -32.12 33.87 -2.75
N LEU A 177 -31.17 34.21 -3.64
CA LEU A 177 -31.40 34.25 -5.09
C LEU A 177 -31.88 32.91 -5.62
N LYS A 178 -31.26 31.80 -5.20
CA LYS A 178 -31.69 30.45 -5.56
C LYS A 178 -33.13 30.15 -5.12
N SER A 179 -33.53 30.59 -3.94
CA SER A 179 -34.91 30.46 -3.45
C SER A 179 -35.89 31.31 -4.26
N LEU A 180 -35.52 32.54 -4.62
CA LEU A 180 -36.34 33.43 -5.45
C LEU A 180 -36.55 32.85 -6.85
N HIS A 181 -35.48 32.34 -7.49
CA HIS A 181 -35.58 31.64 -8.75
C HIS A 181 -36.53 30.45 -8.66
N ARG A 182 -36.39 29.58 -7.63
CA ARG A 182 -37.31 28.45 -7.46
C ARG A 182 -38.77 28.90 -7.34
N ARG A 183 -39.06 29.97 -6.60
CA ARG A 183 -40.43 30.50 -6.47
C ARG A 183 -40.97 31.02 -7.81
N LYS A 184 -40.16 31.78 -8.55
CA LYS A 184 -40.51 32.28 -9.88
C LYS A 184 -40.87 31.14 -10.83
N GLU A 185 -40.11 30.06 -10.79
CA GLU A 185 -40.32 28.90 -11.66
C GLU A 185 -41.58 28.13 -11.27
N ILE A 186 -41.85 27.99 -9.97
CA ILE A 186 -43.14 27.45 -9.49
C ILE A 186 -44.30 28.30 -10.04
N LEU A 187 -44.24 29.63 -9.88
CA LEU A 187 -45.31 30.53 -10.35
C LEU A 187 -45.55 30.44 -11.86
N ARG A 188 -44.47 30.35 -12.65
CA ARG A 188 -44.56 30.16 -14.11
C ARG A 188 -45.20 28.84 -14.51
N SER A 189 -45.04 27.81 -13.69
CA SER A 189 -45.61 26.49 -13.94
C SER A 189 -47.05 26.34 -13.47
N ILE A 190 -47.69 27.38 -12.89
CA ILE A 190 -49.10 27.33 -12.49
C ILE A 190 -49.98 27.73 -13.68
N PRO A 191 -50.74 26.79 -14.28
CA PRO A 191 -51.74 27.15 -15.28
C PRO A 191 -52.95 27.83 -14.63
N LYS A 192 -53.69 28.63 -15.40
CA LYS A 192 -54.88 29.36 -14.91
C LYS A 192 -55.97 28.44 -14.32
N TRP A 193 -56.05 27.20 -14.82
CA TRP A 193 -57.04 26.21 -14.38
C TRP A 193 -56.61 25.39 -13.15
N ALA A 194 -55.40 25.60 -12.62
CA ALA A 194 -54.92 24.86 -11.45
C ALA A 194 -55.82 25.09 -10.22
N ASN A 195 -56.12 24.03 -9.47
CA ASN A 195 -56.91 24.17 -8.24
C ASN A 195 -56.01 24.58 -7.07
N LEU A 196 -55.89 25.89 -6.84
CA LEU A 196 -55.04 26.46 -5.81
C LEU A 196 -55.44 26.05 -4.39
N GLU A 197 -56.74 25.82 -4.13
CA GLU A 197 -57.24 25.37 -2.83
C GLU A 197 -56.77 23.95 -2.52
N LYS A 198 -56.91 23.03 -3.48
CA LYS A 198 -56.39 21.65 -3.35
C LYS A 198 -54.88 21.63 -3.19
N ILE A 199 -54.14 22.43 -3.95
CA ILE A 199 -52.68 22.55 -3.79
C ILE A 199 -52.34 22.99 -2.36
N ARG A 200 -53.03 24.02 -1.85
CA ARG A 200 -52.83 24.51 -0.48
C ARG A 200 -53.14 23.43 0.56
N GLU A 201 -54.20 22.66 0.36
CA GLU A 201 -54.56 21.54 1.22
C GLU A 201 -53.48 20.45 1.24
N ILE A 202 -52.92 20.09 0.09
CA ILE A 202 -51.80 19.14 -0.01
C ILE A 202 -50.59 19.63 0.80
N TYR A 203 -50.24 20.92 0.73
CA TYR A 203 -49.15 21.46 1.56
C TYR A 203 -49.48 21.45 3.05
N LYS A 204 -50.73 21.73 3.43
CA LYS A 204 -51.21 21.77 4.82
C LYS A 204 -51.21 20.38 5.46
N ASN A 205 -51.67 19.37 4.73
CA ASN A 205 -51.86 18.00 5.23
C ASN A 205 -50.59 17.13 5.20
N ARG A 206 -49.44 17.74 4.84
CA ARG A 206 -48.14 17.07 4.78
C ARG A 206 -47.65 16.61 6.16
N LYS A 207 -47.59 15.29 6.36
CA LYS A 207 -47.05 14.65 7.57
C LYS A 207 -45.57 15.00 7.83
N LYS A 208 -45.17 15.01 9.11
CA LYS A 208 -43.77 15.24 9.52
C LYS A 208 -42.84 14.20 8.88
N GLY A 209 -41.69 14.64 8.37
CA GLY A 209 -40.73 13.77 7.67
C GLY A 209 -41.00 13.55 6.18
N TYR A 210 -42.13 14.03 5.66
CA TYR A 210 -42.46 14.05 4.23
C TYR A 210 -42.32 15.46 3.66
N HIS A 211 -42.02 15.53 2.36
CA HIS A 211 -42.05 16.72 1.52
C HIS A 211 -43.17 16.59 0.49
N VAL A 212 -43.70 17.71 0.03
CA VAL A 212 -44.54 17.76 -1.17
C VAL A 212 -43.59 17.89 -2.35
N ASP A 213 -43.60 16.89 -3.22
CA ASP A 213 -42.76 16.76 -4.40
C ASP A 213 -43.63 16.83 -5.67
N HIS A 214 -43.02 17.15 -6.80
CA HIS A 214 -43.68 17.09 -8.10
C HIS A 214 -43.40 15.73 -8.76
N ILE A 215 -44.43 14.96 -9.13
CA ILE A 215 -44.29 13.67 -9.81
C ILE A 215 -43.46 13.87 -11.10
N ILE A 216 -43.93 14.77 -11.95
CA ILE A 216 -43.20 15.32 -13.09
C ILE A 216 -42.46 16.58 -12.63
N PRO A 217 -41.12 16.60 -12.63
CA PRO A 217 -40.35 17.75 -12.16
C PRO A 217 -40.63 19.00 -13.00
N LEU A 218 -40.73 20.16 -12.35
CA LEU A 218 -40.94 21.44 -13.05
C LEU A 218 -39.76 21.80 -13.96
N GLN A 219 -38.55 21.39 -13.59
CA GLN A 219 -37.30 21.78 -14.25
C GLN A 219 -36.42 20.56 -14.55
N ASN A 220 -36.78 19.78 -15.57
CA ASN A 220 -35.94 18.72 -16.10
C ASN A 220 -35.48 19.05 -17.54
N LYS A 221 -34.44 18.37 -18.02
CA LYS A 221 -33.88 18.57 -19.36
C LYS A 221 -34.85 18.13 -20.47
N ASN A 222 -35.62 17.07 -20.22
CA ASN A 222 -36.43 16.40 -21.25
C ASN A 222 -37.93 16.59 -21.03
N VAL A 223 -38.37 16.88 -19.80
CA VAL A 223 -39.79 17.08 -19.47
C VAL A 223 -39.97 18.29 -18.56
N CYS A 224 -41.13 18.92 -18.63
CA CYS A 224 -41.52 19.99 -17.73
C CYS A 224 -42.92 19.71 -17.19
N GLY A 225 -43.02 19.53 -15.87
CA GLY A 225 -44.30 19.40 -15.18
C GLY A 225 -44.96 20.75 -14.92
N LEU A 226 -46.26 20.71 -14.63
CA LEU A 226 -47.04 21.87 -14.15
C LEU A 226 -47.16 21.84 -12.63
N HIS A 227 -47.33 22.99 -11.99
CA HIS A 227 -47.65 23.08 -10.57
C HIS A 227 -49.17 22.98 -10.37
N VAL A 228 -49.68 21.76 -10.49
CA VAL A 228 -51.11 21.40 -10.38
C VAL A 228 -51.29 20.29 -9.35
N GLU A 229 -52.48 20.18 -8.78
CA GLU A 229 -52.80 19.26 -7.69
C GLU A 229 -52.50 17.79 -8.04
N ASN A 230 -52.77 17.36 -9.28
CA ASN A 230 -52.50 16.00 -9.74
C ASN A 230 -51.01 15.71 -9.99
N ASN A 231 -50.17 16.74 -10.06
CA ASN A 231 -48.72 16.57 -10.21
C ASN A 231 -47.97 16.63 -8.87
N LEU A 232 -48.68 16.73 -7.74
CA LEU A 232 -48.07 16.76 -6.41
C LEU A 232 -48.20 15.40 -5.71
N GLN A 233 -47.15 14.99 -5.01
CA GLN A 233 -47.13 13.77 -4.22
C GLN A 233 -46.40 13.96 -2.89
N TYR A 234 -46.76 13.17 -1.88
CA TYR A 234 -45.98 13.08 -0.65
C TYR A 234 -44.82 12.12 -0.81
N LEU A 235 -43.61 12.60 -0.60
CA LEU A 235 -42.40 11.79 -0.66
C LEU A 235 -41.60 11.98 0.63
N LYS A 236 -40.99 10.91 1.18
CA LYS A 236 -40.13 11.06 2.35
C LYS A 236 -39.02 12.04 2.04
N ALA A 237 -38.66 12.92 2.98
CA ALA A 237 -37.68 13.98 2.77
C ALA A 237 -36.35 13.47 2.18
N LYS A 238 -35.88 12.30 2.63
CA LYS A 238 -34.67 11.64 2.12
C LYS A 238 -34.80 11.25 0.65
N ASP A 239 -35.94 10.70 0.27
CA ASP A 239 -36.19 10.19 -1.09
C ASP A 239 -36.38 11.37 -2.05
N ASN A 240 -37.08 12.43 -1.63
CA ASN A 240 -37.20 13.69 -2.37
C ASN A 240 -35.85 14.35 -2.64
N LEU A 241 -34.98 14.42 -1.63
CA LEU A 241 -33.61 14.94 -1.78
C LEU A 241 -32.77 14.08 -2.73
N SER A 242 -33.02 12.77 -2.78
CA SER A 242 -32.33 11.85 -3.71
C SER A 242 -32.88 11.93 -5.13
N LYS A 243 -34.19 12.18 -5.31
CA LYS A 243 -34.85 12.33 -6.61
C LYS A 243 -34.40 13.62 -7.33
N GLY A 244 -34.34 14.74 -6.61
CA GLY A 244 -33.99 16.03 -7.20
C GLY A 244 -34.95 16.40 -8.35
N ASN A 245 -34.39 16.85 -9.48
CA ASN A 245 -35.17 17.23 -10.67
C ASN A 245 -35.29 16.08 -11.70
N ASN A 246 -35.11 14.83 -11.29
CA ASN A 246 -35.20 13.69 -12.20
C ASN A 246 -36.66 13.25 -12.36
N PHE A 247 -37.06 12.95 -13.59
CA PHE A 247 -38.40 12.45 -13.93
C PHE A 247 -38.53 10.93 -13.71
N ILE A 248 -37.41 10.21 -13.77
CA ILE A 248 -37.34 8.76 -13.57
C ILE A 248 -36.08 8.52 -12.72
N ASN A 249 -36.20 7.69 -11.69
CA ASN A 249 -35.06 7.12 -10.97
C ASN A 249 -35.02 5.62 -11.23
#